data_AF-A0A559RHZ1-F1
#
_entry.id   AF-A0A559RHZ1-F1
#
_cell.length_a   1.000
_cell.length_b   1.000
_cell.length_c   1.000
_cell.angle_alpha   90.00
_cell.angle_beta   90.00
_cell.angle_gamma   90.00
#
_symmetry.space_group_name_H-M   'P 1'
#
loop_
_entity.id
_entity.type
_entity.pdbx_description
1 polymer ?
#
loop_
_entity_poly.entity_id
_entity_poly.type
_entity_poly.pdbx_seq_one_letter_code
_entity_poly.pdbx_strand_id
1 'polypeptide(L)'
;MKKFLLVLLYLSITIGYGQTKFETLLNDAKTEFKRIESLDREAYDQVNFNHIADWLEQAILIKPNHPEARYYLGYTYSRINAKDGRGALDMDLNLLLKTSNQLEKVIQLTPKYTGKIIALNPYYKIGAEWGTMGMKYLFEQKKDSAIWAFKEGQKRGGFSKYTLKTHQQILKNCDKNALLISSGDMSTLPLYYLQTVKKYRNDVIIIDVGLLNTNWYPRFLSKNNNSLFDIPNKALDSINYIKWDNQKVTINNAQWTVTSSYDGYLLRGDRLLLSILKQNQFKKSVYFTKGFDPKGYLGLNTFLNSEVLLDKVTFKNKKQDFNQYLKTITNLLSVTKLIDLNIPKEHDIIEFYRYEILTKIKDLVDNNQKDKAKQVFAILEKYASNTVIPYKYDDLYQMEDYFKKHL
;
A
#
# COMPACT_ATOMS: atom_id res chain seq x y z
N MET A 1 -21.37 45.13 -37.07
CA MET A 1 -21.89 44.76 -35.73
C MET A 1 -22.78 43.53 -35.72
N LYS A 2 -23.89 43.43 -36.49
CA LYS A 2 -24.82 42.28 -36.42
C LYS A 2 -24.20 40.89 -36.67
N LYS A 3 -23.28 40.73 -37.64
CA LYS A 3 -22.56 39.46 -37.88
C LYS A 3 -21.60 39.08 -36.74
N PHE A 4 -20.97 40.06 -36.10
CA PHE A 4 -20.06 39.85 -34.97
C PHE A 4 -20.83 39.45 -33.70
N LEU A 5 -22.01 40.06 -33.48
CA LEU A 5 -22.91 39.70 -32.38
C LEU A 5 -23.49 38.29 -32.54
N LEU A 6 -23.84 37.88 -33.77
CA LEU A 6 -24.35 36.54 -34.06
C LEU A 6 -23.30 35.45 -33.82
N VAL A 7 -22.05 35.70 -34.26
CA VAL A 7 -20.92 34.80 -34.01
C VAL A 7 -20.66 34.67 -32.51
N LEU A 8 -20.67 35.77 -31.75
CA LEU A 8 -20.54 35.76 -30.29
C LEU A 8 -21.69 35.02 -29.58
N LEU A 9 -22.93 35.13 -30.08
CA LEU A 9 -24.10 34.44 -29.51
C LEU A 9 -24.08 32.93 -29.80
N TYR A 10 -23.66 32.52 -31.00
CA TYR A 10 -23.49 31.10 -31.33
C TYR A 10 -22.32 30.47 -30.55
N LEU A 11 -21.22 31.23 -30.37
CA LEU A 11 -20.11 30.83 -29.50
C LEU A 11 -20.58 30.67 -28.04
N SER A 12 -21.38 31.60 -27.50
CA SER A 12 -21.85 31.48 -26.11
C SER A 12 -22.84 30.33 -25.90
N ILE A 13 -23.73 30.04 -26.86
CA ILE A 13 -24.68 28.92 -26.77
C ILE A 13 -23.95 27.56 -26.87
N THR A 14 -22.98 27.44 -27.78
CA THR A 14 -22.19 26.20 -27.95
C THR A 14 -21.29 25.93 -26.73
N ILE A 15 -20.68 26.97 -26.17
CA ILE A 15 -19.91 26.89 -24.92
C ILE A 15 -20.82 26.48 -23.75
N GLY A 16 -22.01 27.08 -23.63
CA GLY A 16 -22.99 26.75 -22.59
C GLY A 16 -23.49 25.31 -22.67
N TYR A 17 -23.83 24.82 -23.86
CA TYR A 17 -24.27 23.43 -24.07
C TYR A 17 -23.15 22.43 -23.77
N GLY A 18 -21.92 22.71 -24.22
CA GLY A 18 -20.76 21.87 -23.93
C GLY A 18 -20.47 21.78 -22.42
N GLN A 19 -20.60 22.89 -21.69
CA GLN A 19 -20.44 22.92 -20.24
C GLN A 19 -21.48 22.04 -19.53
N THR A 20 -22.77 22.20 -19.86
CA THR A 20 -23.85 21.39 -19.25
C THR A 20 -23.70 19.89 -19.55
N LYS A 21 -23.32 19.54 -20.79
CA LYS A 21 -23.08 18.14 -21.17
C LYS A 21 -21.91 17.53 -20.41
N PHE A 22 -20.81 18.26 -20.26
CA PHE A 22 -19.65 17.79 -19.49
C PHE A 22 -20.01 17.49 -18.03
N GLU A 23 -20.69 18.42 -17.35
CA GLU A 23 -21.06 18.23 -15.94
C GLU A 23 -21.98 17.03 -15.76
N THR A 24 -22.92 16.82 -16.69
CA THR A 24 -23.82 15.66 -16.68
C THR A 24 -23.04 14.34 -16.76
N LEU A 25 -22.17 14.20 -17.77
CA LEU A 25 -21.37 12.98 -17.99
C LEU A 25 -20.46 12.66 -16.78
N LEU A 26 -19.82 13.68 -16.21
CA LEU A 26 -18.96 13.48 -15.04
C LEU A 26 -19.77 13.10 -13.80
N ASN A 27 -20.93 13.73 -13.58
CA ASN A 27 -21.79 13.44 -12.43
C ASN A 27 -22.43 12.06 -12.51
N ASP A 28 -22.82 11.61 -13.71
CA ASP A 28 -23.35 10.25 -13.93
C ASP A 28 -22.28 9.20 -13.57
N ALA A 29 -21.06 9.38 -14.08
CA ALA A 29 -19.94 8.50 -13.74
C ALA A 29 -19.65 8.48 -12.22
N LYS A 30 -19.61 9.65 -11.57
CA LYS A 30 -19.39 9.77 -10.11
C LYS A 30 -20.49 9.09 -9.31
N THR A 31 -21.74 9.23 -9.75
CA THR A 31 -22.91 8.61 -9.12
C THR A 31 -22.82 7.10 -9.21
N GLU A 32 -22.42 6.57 -10.37
CA GLU A 32 -22.25 5.14 -10.55
C GLU A 32 -21.10 4.58 -9.70
N PHE A 33 -19.95 5.27 -9.62
CA PHE A 33 -18.89 4.89 -8.68
C PHE A 33 -19.38 4.85 -7.23
N LYS A 34 -20.17 5.84 -6.81
CA LYS A 34 -20.76 5.87 -5.46
C LYS A 34 -21.73 4.71 -5.22
N ARG A 35 -22.54 4.34 -6.23
CA ARG A 35 -23.43 3.17 -6.15
C ARG A 35 -22.64 1.87 -6.03
N ILE A 36 -21.54 1.75 -6.77
CA ILE A 36 -20.66 0.58 -6.77
C ILE A 36 -19.96 0.41 -5.41
N GLU A 37 -19.61 1.50 -4.72
CA GLU A 37 -18.98 1.49 -3.38
C GLU A 37 -19.83 0.74 -2.33
N SER A 38 -21.16 0.68 -2.48
CA SER A 38 -22.06 0.02 -1.54
C SER A 38 -22.43 -1.42 -1.91
N LEU A 39 -21.91 -1.95 -3.02
CA LEU A 39 -22.25 -3.30 -3.46
C LEU A 39 -21.56 -4.35 -2.59
N ASP A 40 -22.25 -5.46 -2.37
CA ASP A 40 -21.58 -6.68 -1.93
C ASP A 40 -20.64 -7.21 -3.02
N ARG A 41 -19.88 -8.25 -2.68
CA ARG A 41 -18.88 -8.81 -3.59
C ARG A 41 -19.50 -9.41 -4.86
N GLU A 42 -20.62 -10.10 -4.75
CA GLU A 42 -21.23 -10.78 -5.89
C GLU A 42 -21.76 -9.76 -6.90
N ALA A 43 -22.49 -8.75 -6.42
CA ALA A 43 -22.98 -7.66 -7.24
C ALA A 43 -21.83 -6.84 -7.85
N TYR A 44 -20.75 -6.60 -7.09
CA TYR A 44 -19.56 -5.91 -7.59
C TYR A 44 -18.87 -6.67 -8.74
N ASP A 45 -18.79 -8.00 -8.63
CA ASP A 45 -18.17 -8.86 -9.63
C ASP A 45 -18.94 -8.81 -10.97
N GLN A 46 -20.24 -8.50 -10.96
CA GLN A 46 -21.07 -8.33 -12.16
C GLN A 46 -21.05 -6.92 -12.77
N VAL A 47 -20.43 -5.93 -12.10
CA VAL A 47 -20.39 -4.55 -12.63
C VAL A 47 -19.61 -4.49 -13.96
N ASN A 48 -20.24 -3.93 -14.99
CA ASN A 48 -19.60 -3.63 -16.27
C ASN A 48 -19.12 -2.17 -16.29
N PHE A 49 -17.82 -1.94 -16.27
CA PHE A 49 -17.25 -0.59 -16.24
C PHE A 49 -17.17 0.10 -17.62
N ASN A 50 -17.46 -0.59 -18.73
CA ASN A 50 -17.32 -0.03 -20.08
C ASN A 50 -18.23 1.19 -20.33
N HIS A 51 -19.49 1.13 -19.87
CA HIS A 51 -20.42 2.26 -20.05
C HIS A 51 -19.94 3.53 -19.30
N ILE A 52 -19.29 3.35 -18.14
CA ILE A 52 -18.68 4.46 -17.39
C ILE A 52 -17.50 5.05 -18.17
N ALA A 53 -16.73 4.20 -18.85
CA ALA A 53 -15.63 4.65 -19.70
C ALA A 53 -16.17 5.49 -20.87
N ASP A 54 -17.26 5.06 -21.52
CA ASP A 54 -17.87 5.80 -22.63
C ASP A 54 -18.30 7.22 -22.22
N TRP A 55 -18.90 7.38 -21.03
CA TRP A 55 -19.27 8.70 -20.50
C TRP A 55 -18.04 9.56 -20.25
N LEU A 56 -17.02 9.00 -19.60
CA LEU A 56 -15.81 9.72 -19.23
C LEU A 56 -14.93 10.05 -20.44
N GLU A 57 -14.85 9.19 -21.44
CA GLU A 57 -14.18 9.46 -22.71
C GLU A 57 -14.84 10.66 -23.42
N GLN A 58 -16.18 10.69 -23.48
CA GLN A 58 -16.92 11.85 -24.01
C GLN A 58 -16.68 13.12 -23.17
N ALA A 59 -16.65 13.02 -21.85
CA ALA A 59 -16.35 14.15 -20.98
C ALA A 59 -14.94 14.71 -21.24
N ILE A 60 -13.95 13.83 -21.46
CA ILE A 60 -12.57 14.22 -21.79
C ILE A 60 -12.44 14.83 -23.18
N LEU A 61 -13.26 14.43 -24.17
CA LEU A 61 -13.31 15.12 -25.46
C LEU A 61 -13.77 16.58 -25.31
N ILE A 62 -14.70 16.86 -24.37
CA ILE A 62 -15.21 18.21 -24.14
C ILE A 62 -14.22 19.04 -23.31
N LYS A 63 -13.72 18.51 -22.18
CA LYS A 63 -12.75 19.19 -21.31
C LYS A 63 -11.49 18.32 -21.12
N PRO A 64 -10.55 18.34 -22.07
CA PRO A 64 -9.41 17.44 -22.05
C PRO A 64 -8.43 17.72 -20.90
N ASN A 65 -8.44 18.88 -20.26
CA ASN A 65 -7.52 19.15 -19.14
C ASN A 65 -8.21 19.13 -17.77
N HIS A 66 -9.37 18.47 -17.65
CA HIS A 66 -10.07 18.35 -16.37
C HIS A 66 -9.49 17.22 -15.51
N PRO A 67 -8.85 17.50 -14.35
CA PRO A 67 -8.13 16.48 -13.59
C PRO A 67 -9.04 15.42 -12.98
N GLU A 68 -10.22 15.79 -12.44
CA GLU A 68 -11.13 14.81 -11.82
C GLU A 68 -11.66 13.80 -12.86
N ALA A 69 -12.22 14.27 -13.99
CA ALA A 69 -12.66 13.39 -15.08
C ALA A 69 -11.55 12.42 -15.55
N ARG A 70 -10.29 12.88 -15.65
CA ARG A 70 -9.16 11.99 -15.99
C ARG A 70 -8.86 10.97 -14.90
N TYR A 71 -8.93 11.38 -13.63
CA TYR A 71 -8.76 10.47 -12.50
C TYR A 71 -9.80 9.35 -12.51
N TYR A 72 -11.08 9.70 -12.70
CA TYR A 72 -12.16 8.71 -12.81
C TYR A 72 -11.99 7.82 -14.05
N LEU A 73 -11.56 8.36 -15.18
CA LEU A 73 -11.34 7.56 -16.40
C LEU A 73 -10.19 6.56 -16.20
N GLY A 74 -9.08 6.99 -15.60
CA GLY A 74 -7.97 6.10 -15.24
C GLY A 74 -8.41 4.98 -14.30
N TYR A 75 -9.21 5.29 -13.28
CA TYR A 75 -9.79 4.27 -12.41
C TYR A 75 -10.76 3.33 -13.11
N THR A 76 -11.53 3.83 -14.06
CA THR A 76 -12.47 3.02 -14.84
C THR A 76 -11.71 2.00 -15.67
N TYR A 77 -10.69 2.41 -16.42
CA TYR A 77 -9.83 1.48 -17.16
C TYR A 77 -9.12 0.48 -16.25
N SER A 78 -8.66 0.90 -15.08
CA SER A 78 -8.10 -0.01 -14.07
C SER A 78 -9.11 -1.10 -13.69
N ARG A 79 -10.38 -0.72 -13.42
CA ARG A 79 -11.44 -1.67 -13.04
C ARG A 79 -11.86 -2.59 -14.18
N ILE A 80 -11.79 -2.13 -15.42
CA ILE A 80 -11.97 -2.98 -16.62
C ILE A 80 -10.82 -3.98 -16.70
N ASN A 81 -9.59 -3.56 -16.40
CA ASN A 81 -8.40 -4.40 -16.52
C ASN A 81 -8.33 -5.47 -15.42
N ALA A 82 -8.37 -5.04 -14.16
CA ALA A 82 -8.42 -5.91 -12.98
C ALA A 82 -9.15 -5.19 -11.84
N LYS A 83 -10.30 -5.73 -11.44
CA LYS A 83 -11.10 -5.17 -10.33
C LYS A 83 -10.36 -5.24 -9.00
N ASP A 84 -9.64 -6.33 -8.76
CA ASP A 84 -8.79 -6.57 -7.59
C ASP A 84 -7.67 -7.58 -7.90
N GLY A 85 -6.92 -7.97 -6.88
CA GLY A 85 -5.79 -8.89 -7.00
C GLY A 85 -6.10 -10.26 -7.61
N ARG A 86 -7.37 -10.69 -7.68
CA ARG A 86 -7.77 -11.94 -8.36
C ARG A 86 -7.49 -11.87 -9.87
N GLY A 87 -7.72 -10.72 -10.49
CA GLY A 87 -7.53 -10.48 -11.94
C GLY A 87 -6.09 -10.12 -12.34
N ALA A 88 -5.12 -10.19 -11.42
CA ALA A 88 -3.74 -9.76 -11.68
C ALA A 88 -3.10 -10.49 -12.88
N LEU A 89 -3.37 -11.78 -13.07
CA LEU A 89 -2.82 -12.55 -14.19
C LEU A 89 -3.49 -12.26 -15.53
N ASP A 90 -4.70 -11.72 -15.52
CA ASP A 90 -5.49 -11.44 -16.72
C ASP A 90 -5.27 -10.02 -17.25
N MET A 91 -4.49 -9.20 -16.53
CA MET A 91 -4.23 -7.82 -16.91
C MET A 91 -3.70 -7.68 -18.35
N ASP A 92 -4.33 -6.81 -19.12
CA ASP A 92 -3.91 -6.37 -20.44
C ASP A 92 -3.00 -5.13 -20.37
N LEU A 93 -1.95 -5.13 -21.18
CA LEU A 93 -0.98 -4.04 -21.21
C LEU A 93 -1.54 -2.77 -21.86
N ASN A 94 -2.43 -2.87 -22.85
CA ASN A 94 -3.01 -1.69 -23.49
C ASN A 94 -3.96 -0.96 -22.52
N LEU A 95 -4.78 -1.70 -21.77
CA LEU A 95 -5.61 -1.13 -20.70
C LEU A 95 -4.76 -0.54 -19.57
N LEU A 96 -3.65 -1.18 -19.19
CA LEU A 96 -2.69 -0.60 -18.25
C LEU A 96 -2.13 0.75 -18.76
N LEU A 97 -1.73 0.81 -20.03
CA LEU A 97 -1.24 2.04 -20.65
C LEU A 97 -2.31 3.13 -20.67
N LYS A 98 -3.57 2.79 -21.00
CA LYS A 98 -4.70 3.73 -20.92
C LYS A 98 -4.88 4.26 -19.49
N THR A 99 -4.91 3.38 -18.48
CA THR A 99 -4.97 3.75 -17.06
C THR A 99 -3.84 4.70 -16.67
N SER A 100 -2.59 4.31 -16.96
CA SER A 100 -1.40 5.08 -16.59
C SER A 100 -1.40 6.46 -17.26
N ASN A 101 -1.67 6.53 -18.56
CA ASN A 101 -1.68 7.79 -19.30
C ASN A 101 -2.69 8.80 -18.71
N GLN A 102 -3.86 8.36 -18.27
CA GLN A 102 -4.83 9.26 -17.63
C GLN A 102 -4.31 9.79 -16.30
N LEU A 103 -3.76 8.92 -15.45
CA LEU A 103 -3.24 9.27 -14.13
C LEU A 103 -1.96 10.13 -14.21
N GLU A 104 -1.08 9.85 -15.17
CA GLU A 104 0.08 10.69 -15.49
C GLU A 104 -0.36 12.10 -15.88
N LYS A 105 -1.43 12.23 -16.67
CA LYS A 105 -1.99 13.53 -17.03
C LYS A 105 -2.63 14.23 -15.82
N VAL A 106 -3.25 13.50 -14.88
CA VAL A 106 -3.70 14.08 -13.60
C VAL A 106 -2.51 14.65 -12.83
N ILE A 107 -1.42 13.91 -12.70
CA ILE A 107 -0.19 14.38 -12.03
C ILE A 107 0.36 15.65 -12.69
N GLN A 108 0.39 15.70 -14.02
CA GLN A 108 0.85 16.89 -14.75
C GLN A 108 -0.03 18.12 -14.51
N LEU A 109 -1.36 17.94 -14.44
CA LEU A 109 -2.32 19.03 -14.27
C LEU A 109 -2.44 19.48 -12.81
N THR A 110 -2.35 18.55 -11.88
CA THR A 110 -2.47 18.78 -10.44
C THR A 110 -1.53 17.82 -9.70
N PRO A 111 -0.24 18.21 -9.56
CA PRO A 111 0.75 17.37 -8.87
C PRO A 111 0.30 16.94 -7.49
N LYS A 112 -0.40 17.83 -6.77
CA LYS A 112 -1.12 17.52 -5.52
C LYS A 112 -2.61 17.39 -5.79
N TYR A 113 -3.05 16.19 -6.17
CA TYR A 113 -4.47 15.91 -6.43
C TYR A 113 -5.31 16.03 -5.15
N THR A 114 -6.31 16.92 -5.17
CA THR A 114 -7.22 17.20 -4.04
C THR A 114 -8.66 16.74 -4.26
N GLY A 115 -8.97 16.16 -5.43
CA GLY A 115 -10.30 15.61 -5.72
C GLY A 115 -10.62 14.35 -4.91
N LYS A 116 -11.87 13.87 -4.98
CA LYS A 116 -12.27 12.61 -4.30
C LYS A 116 -11.37 11.47 -4.78
N ILE A 117 -10.80 10.74 -3.81
CA ILE A 117 -10.00 9.55 -4.04
C ILE A 117 -10.93 8.32 -4.00
N ILE A 118 -10.89 7.48 -5.03
CA ILE A 118 -11.66 6.23 -5.08
C ILE A 118 -11.00 5.17 -4.19
N ALA A 119 -9.69 4.97 -4.33
CA ALA A 119 -8.94 4.03 -3.47
C ALA A 119 -7.51 4.51 -3.18
N LEU A 120 -6.78 4.91 -4.22
CA LEU A 120 -5.40 5.39 -4.19
C LEU A 120 -5.28 6.70 -4.96
N ASN A 121 -4.40 7.59 -4.51
CA ASN A 121 -4.03 8.78 -5.27
C ASN A 121 -3.28 8.38 -6.58
N PRO A 122 -3.13 9.30 -7.55
CA PRO A 122 -2.56 8.99 -8.87
C PRO A 122 -1.20 8.27 -8.83
N TYR A 123 -0.24 8.74 -8.03
CA TYR A 123 1.11 8.15 -7.95
C TYR A 123 1.06 6.70 -7.45
N TYR A 124 0.34 6.46 -6.35
CA TYR A 124 0.22 5.12 -5.79
C TYR A 124 -0.61 4.19 -6.68
N LYS A 125 -1.61 4.72 -7.40
CA LYS A 125 -2.36 3.92 -8.36
C LYS A 125 -1.50 3.49 -9.54
N ILE A 126 -0.68 4.39 -10.11
CA ILE A 126 0.31 4.03 -11.15
C ILE A 126 1.27 2.94 -10.62
N GLY A 127 1.79 3.11 -9.41
CA GLY A 127 2.65 2.11 -8.77
C GLY A 127 1.95 0.75 -8.59
N ALA A 128 0.68 0.75 -8.17
CA ALA A 128 -0.11 -0.46 -8.00
C ALA A 128 -0.33 -1.22 -9.32
N GLU A 129 -0.73 -0.49 -10.37
CA GLU A 129 -1.01 -1.05 -11.68
C GLU A 129 0.24 -1.65 -12.34
N TRP A 130 1.33 -0.87 -12.41
CA TRP A 130 2.59 -1.33 -12.99
C TRP A 130 3.29 -2.39 -12.14
N GLY A 131 3.18 -2.30 -10.81
CA GLY A 131 3.70 -3.32 -9.90
C GLY A 131 2.97 -4.64 -10.05
N THR A 132 1.65 -4.62 -10.20
CA THR A 132 0.84 -5.84 -10.43
C THR A 132 1.18 -6.46 -11.78
N MET A 133 1.38 -5.67 -12.83
CA MET A 133 1.89 -6.16 -14.11
C MET A 133 3.29 -6.79 -13.97
N GLY A 134 4.17 -6.18 -13.16
CA GLY A 134 5.46 -6.77 -12.78
C GLY A 134 5.31 -8.14 -12.11
N MET A 135 4.36 -8.27 -11.17
CA MET A 135 4.03 -9.54 -10.50
C MET A 135 3.49 -10.60 -11.46
N LYS A 136 2.61 -10.22 -12.40
CA LYS A 136 2.16 -11.11 -13.49
C LYS A 136 3.35 -11.65 -14.28
N TYR A 137 4.26 -10.79 -14.71
CA TYR A 137 5.45 -11.25 -15.43
C TYR A 137 6.38 -12.12 -14.59
N LEU A 138 6.52 -11.86 -13.28
CA LEU A 138 7.24 -12.76 -12.38
C LEU A 138 6.58 -14.14 -12.30
N PHE A 139 5.24 -14.21 -12.23
CA PHE A 139 4.49 -15.46 -12.26
C PHE A 139 4.70 -16.25 -13.57
N GLU A 140 4.75 -15.54 -14.70
CA GLU A 140 5.03 -16.08 -16.03
C GLU A 140 6.52 -16.41 -16.27
N GLN A 141 7.39 -16.20 -15.26
CA GLN A 141 8.85 -16.36 -15.35
C GLN A 141 9.53 -15.43 -16.38
N LYS A 142 8.88 -14.33 -16.77
CA LYS A 142 9.42 -13.30 -17.67
C LYS A 142 10.15 -12.21 -16.87
N LYS A 143 11.34 -12.55 -16.36
CA LYS A 143 12.11 -11.67 -15.44
C LYS A 143 12.44 -10.31 -16.05
N ASP A 144 12.82 -10.23 -17.31
CA ASP A 144 13.16 -8.95 -17.96
C ASP A 144 11.91 -8.07 -18.15
N SER A 145 10.77 -8.67 -18.53
CA SER A 145 9.48 -7.97 -18.59
C SER A 145 9.05 -7.47 -17.22
N ALA A 146 9.27 -8.24 -16.15
CA ALA A 146 8.99 -7.79 -14.79
C ALA A 146 9.86 -6.58 -14.39
N ILE A 147 11.18 -6.64 -14.65
CA ILE A 147 12.09 -5.52 -14.41
C ILE A 147 11.66 -4.28 -15.20
N TRP A 148 11.29 -4.45 -16.47
CA TRP A 148 10.77 -3.38 -17.31
C TRP A 148 9.50 -2.76 -16.72
N ALA A 149 8.50 -3.58 -16.36
CA ALA A 149 7.23 -3.09 -15.82
C ALA A 149 7.42 -2.29 -14.52
N PHE A 150 8.23 -2.79 -13.58
CA PHE A 150 8.55 -2.06 -12.35
C PHE A 150 9.26 -0.72 -12.62
N LYS A 151 10.21 -0.70 -13.57
CA LYS A 151 10.92 0.53 -13.97
C LYS A 151 9.99 1.53 -14.68
N GLU A 152 9.10 1.06 -15.54
CA GLU A 152 8.09 1.91 -16.18
C GLU A 152 7.13 2.51 -15.15
N GLY A 153 6.66 1.71 -14.18
CA GLY A 153 5.88 2.22 -13.06
C GLY A 153 6.60 3.35 -12.31
N GLN A 154 7.90 3.20 -12.06
CA GLN A 154 8.68 4.26 -11.43
C GLN A 154 8.81 5.50 -12.31
N LYS A 155 9.15 5.32 -13.58
CA LYS A 155 9.32 6.41 -14.56
C LYS A 155 8.05 7.26 -14.70
N ARG A 156 6.89 6.63 -14.55
CA ARG A 156 5.56 7.25 -14.71
C ARG A 156 5.01 7.86 -13.41
N GLY A 157 5.78 7.84 -12.33
CA GLY A 157 5.42 8.49 -11.06
C GLY A 157 5.05 7.53 -9.93
N GLY A 158 4.92 6.22 -10.19
CA GLY A 158 4.86 5.22 -9.13
C GLY A 158 6.20 5.09 -8.39
N PHE A 159 6.22 4.30 -7.32
CA PHE A 159 7.46 3.92 -6.61
C PHE A 159 8.42 5.09 -6.32
N SER A 160 7.91 6.12 -5.64
CA SER A 160 8.69 7.32 -5.31
C SER A 160 10.02 6.97 -4.61
N LYS A 161 11.00 7.88 -4.70
CA LYS A 161 12.31 7.69 -4.07
C LYS A 161 12.18 7.48 -2.56
N TYR A 162 11.31 8.26 -1.90
CA TYR A 162 11.01 8.10 -0.48
C TYR A 162 10.44 6.71 -0.18
N THR A 163 9.39 6.30 -0.91
CA THR A 163 8.76 4.97 -0.76
C THR A 163 9.80 3.85 -0.87
N LEU A 164 10.61 3.84 -1.93
CA LEU A 164 11.62 2.79 -2.13
C LEU A 164 12.70 2.81 -1.05
N LYS A 165 13.12 3.99 -0.57
CA LYS A 165 14.14 4.10 0.49
C LYS A 165 13.62 3.65 1.85
N THR A 166 12.38 3.98 2.19
CA THR A 166 11.73 3.49 3.41
C THR A 166 11.56 1.97 3.37
N HIS A 167 11.08 1.39 2.26
CA HIS A 167 10.99 -0.05 2.10
C HIS A 167 12.36 -0.76 2.07
N GLN A 168 13.41 -0.07 1.59
CA GLN A 168 14.78 -0.56 1.72
C GLN A 168 15.19 -0.68 3.20
N GLN A 169 14.80 0.27 4.06
CA GLN A 169 15.04 0.14 5.51
C GLN A 169 14.22 -0.99 6.14
N ILE A 170 12.98 -1.22 5.69
CA ILE A 170 12.17 -2.37 6.13
C ILE A 170 12.94 -3.67 5.87
N LEU A 171 13.32 -3.93 4.61
CA LEU A 171 14.09 -5.12 4.25
C LEU A 171 15.44 -5.20 4.97
N LYS A 172 16.12 -4.06 5.21
CA LYS A 172 17.40 -4.02 5.93
C LYS A 172 17.28 -4.50 7.38
N ASN A 173 16.16 -4.23 8.03
CA ASN A 173 15.94 -4.58 9.45
C ASN A 173 15.31 -5.96 9.66
N CYS A 174 15.00 -6.70 8.59
CA CYS A 174 14.68 -8.12 8.70
C CYS A 174 15.95 -8.96 8.95
N ASP A 175 15.86 -9.97 9.82
CA ASP A 175 16.91 -11.00 9.94
C ASP A 175 17.17 -11.71 8.60
N LYS A 176 18.35 -12.36 8.47
CA LYS A 176 18.69 -13.16 7.28
C LYS A 176 17.67 -14.29 7.09
N ASN A 177 17.23 -14.50 5.85
CA ASN A 177 16.25 -15.52 5.44
C ASN A 177 14.86 -15.38 6.09
N ALA A 178 14.50 -14.21 6.64
CA ALA A 178 13.25 -14.00 7.35
C ALA A 178 12.00 -14.12 6.44
N LEU A 179 10.85 -14.35 7.06
CA LEU A 179 9.53 -14.16 6.45
C LEU A 179 9.05 -12.75 6.78
N LEU A 180 8.72 -11.96 5.76
CA LEU A 180 8.13 -10.63 5.90
C LEU A 180 6.69 -10.67 5.39
N ILE A 181 5.76 -10.57 6.33
CA ILE A 181 4.32 -10.56 6.09
C ILE A 181 3.91 -9.10 5.84
N SER A 182 3.42 -8.81 4.63
CA SER A 182 2.97 -7.49 4.19
C SER A 182 1.48 -7.49 3.89
N SER A 183 0.87 -6.30 3.88
CA SER A 183 -0.55 -6.12 3.56
C SER A 183 -0.74 -4.93 2.65
N GLY A 184 -1.37 -5.17 1.50
CA GLY A 184 -1.75 -4.16 0.54
C GLY A 184 -0.64 -3.72 -0.41
N ASP A 185 -1.05 -3.27 -1.58
CA ASP A 185 -0.18 -2.92 -2.71
C ASP A 185 0.93 -1.94 -2.33
N MET A 186 0.62 -0.95 -1.50
CA MET A 186 1.56 0.09 -1.08
C MET A 186 2.69 -0.43 -0.20
N SER A 187 2.47 -1.53 0.52
CA SER A 187 3.49 -2.20 1.33
C SER A 187 4.23 -3.25 0.49
N THR A 188 3.49 -4.05 -0.27
CA THR A 188 4.00 -5.23 -0.96
C THR A 188 4.79 -4.90 -2.22
N LEU A 189 4.26 -4.07 -3.11
CA LEU A 189 4.84 -3.86 -4.44
C LEU A 189 6.20 -3.14 -4.41
N PRO A 190 6.45 -2.15 -3.54
CA PRO A 190 7.79 -1.60 -3.38
C PRO A 190 8.83 -2.62 -2.89
N LEU A 191 8.43 -3.60 -2.06
CA LEU A 191 9.32 -4.68 -1.63
C LEU A 191 9.70 -5.59 -2.82
N TYR A 192 8.71 -5.98 -3.64
CA TYR A 192 8.95 -6.75 -4.87
C TYR A 192 9.78 -5.97 -5.90
N TYR A 193 9.56 -4.65 -6.02
CA TYR A 193 10.41 -3.78 -6.84
C TYR A 193 11.88 -3.91 -6.38
N LEU A 194 12.16 -3.78 -5.08
CA LEU A 194 13.51 -3.82 -4.54
C LEU A 194 14.21 -5.17 -4.80
N GLN A 195 13.51 -6.29 -4.59
CA GLN A 195 14.07 -7.62 -4.87
C GLN A 195 14.26 -7.88 -6.37
N THR A 196 13.35 -7.39 -7.21
CA THR A 196 13.35 -7.67 -8.66
C THR A 196 14.34 -6.78 -9.40
N VAL A 197 14.26 -5.47 -9.19
CA VAL A 197 15.03 -4.45 -9.91
C VAL A 197 16.39 -4.21 -9.25
N LYS A 198 16.45 -4.15 -7.91
CA LYS A 198 17.67 -3.80 -7.17
C LYS A 198 18.42 -5.01 -6.62
N LYS A 199 17.85 -6.22 -6.75
CA LYS A 199 18.40 -7.48 -6.19
C LYS A 199 18.71 -7.34 -4.69
N TYR A 200 17.89 -6.57 -3.98
CA TYR A 200 18.12 -6.21 -2.59
C TYR A 200 17.38 -7.16 -1.65
N ARG A 201 18.11 -7.83 -0.75
CA ARG A 201 17.56 -8.73 0.28
C ARG A 201 16.63 -9.81 -0.29
N ASN A 202 17.04 -10.44 -1.39
CA ASN A 202 16.31 -11.56 -2.00
C ASN A 202 16.25 -12.81 -1.10
N ASP A 203 16.98 -12.82 0.01
CA ASP A 203 16.89 -13.85 1.05
C ASP A 203 15.59 -13.74 1.87
N VAL A 204 15.01 -12.55 2.01
CA VAL A 204 13.75 -12.34 2.74
C VAL A 204 12.58 -12.78 1.87
N ILE A 205 11.67 -13.58 2.40
CA ILE A 205 10.49 -14.03 1.67
C ILE A 205 9.33 -13.07 1.98
N ILE A 206 8.89 -12.32 0.97
CA ILE A 206 7.77 -11.38 1.08
C ILE A 206 6.45 -12.12 0.84
N ILE A 207 5.53 -12.04 1.79
CA ILE A 207 4.22 -12.71 1.76
C ILE A 207 3.14 -11.66 1.97
N ASP A 208 2.38 -11.37 0.92
CA ASP A 208 1.18 -10.53 1.01
C ASP A 208 -0.02 -11.33 1.50
N VAL A 209 -0.55 -11.00 2.67
CA VAL A 209 -1.68 -11.72 3.28
C VAL A 209 -2.98 -11.57 2.51
N GLY A 210 -3.19 -10.44 1.85
CA GLY A 210 -4.36 -10.20 1.02
C GLY A 210 -4.33 -11.10 -0.22
N LEU A 211 -3.18 -11.15 -0.90
CA LEU A 211 -2.98 -11.98 -2.08
C LEU A 211 -3.00 -13.48 -1.76
N LEU A 212 -2.72 -13.91 -0.52
CA LEU A 212 -2.96 -15.29 -0.10
C LEU A 212 -4.43 -15.71 -0.25
N ASN A 213 -5.39 -14.81 -0.43
CA ASN A 213 -6.77 -15.17 -0.76
C ASN A 213 -6.98 -15.48 -2.26
N THR A 214 -6.01 -15.17 -3.12
CA THR A 214 -6.10 -15.41 -4.58
C THR A 214 -5.56 -16.79 -4.96
N ASN A 215 -6.01 -17.35 -6.08
CA ASN A 215 -5.53 -18.66 -6.54
C ASN A 215 -4.08 -18.61 -7.04
N TRP A 216 -3.66 -17.52 -7.68
CA TRP A 216 -2.36 -17.44 -8.32
C TRP A 216 -1.19 -17.21 -7.35
N TYR A 217 -1.39 -16.42 -6.28
CA TYR A 217 -0.27 -15.98 -5.44
C TYR A 217 0.33 -17.09 -4.55
N PRO A 218 -0.44 -17.98 -3.91
CA PRO A 218 0.13 -19.16 -3.25
C PRO A 218 0.89 -20.06 -4.21
N ARG A 219 0.40 -20.22 -5.46
CA ARG A 219 1.14 -20.94 -6.51
C ARG A 219 2.43 -20.22 -6.89
N PHE A 220 2.41 -18.89 -6.98
CA PHE A 220 3.61 -18.08 -7.20
C PHE A 220 4.64 -18.32 -6.09
N LEU A 221 4.23 -18.24 -4.82
CA LEU A 221 5.09 -18.46 -3.68
C LEU A 221 5.67 -19.88 -3.66
N SER A 222 4.82 -20.89 -3.90
CA SER A 222 5.21 -22.30 -3.97
C SER A 222 6.21 -22.59 -5.11
N LYS A 223 6.00 -22.03 -6.31
CA LYS A 223 6.95 -22.16 -7.44
C LYS A 223 8.34 -21.62 -7.10
N ASN A 224 8.39 -20.51 -6.36
CA ASN A 224 9.65 -19.88 -5.95
C ASN A 224 10.26 -20.51 -4.68
N ASN A 225 9.45 -21.20 -3.88
CA ASN A 225 9.87 -21.90 -2.67
C ASN A 225 8.96 -23.10 -2.40
N ASN A 226 9.37 -24.25 -2.92
CA ASN A 226 8.55 -25.47 -2.95
C ASN A 226 8.15 -26.01 -1.55
N SER A 227 8.86 -25.61 -0.49
CA SER A 227 8.64 -26.08 0.88
C SER A 227 8.16 -24.96 1.81
N LEU A 228 7.44 -23.97 1.26
CA LEU A 228 6.92 -22.84 2.05
C LEU A 228 5.63 -23.17 2.82
N PHE A 229 4.79 -24.06 2.29
CA PHE A 229 3.53 -24.49 2.90
C PHE A 229 3.68 -25.90 3.51
N ASP A 230 2.93 -26.19 4.58
CA ASP A 230 2.78 -27.55 5.13
C ASP A 230 1.68 -28.35 4.40
N ILE A 231 1.13 -27.77 3.33
CA ILE A 231 0.11 -28.33 2.45
C ILE A 231 0.73 -28.65 1.08
N PRO A 232 0.44 -29.81 0.46
CA PRO A 232 0.92 -30.12 -0.88
C PRO A 232 0.46 -29.10 -1.93
N ASN A 233 1.33 -28.76 -2.89
CA ASN A 233 1.03 -27.77 -3.93
C ASN A 233 -0.28 -28.02 -4.69
N LYS A 234 -0.58 -29.30 -4.99
CA LYS A 234 -1.81 -29.71 -5.68
C LYS A 234 -3.09 -29.40 -4.90
N ALA A 235 -3.00 -29.19 -3.59
CA ALA A 235 -4.13 -28.92 -2.71
C ALA A 235 -4.32 -27.41 -2.41
N LEU A 236 -3.38 -26.54 -2.80
CA LEU A 236 -3.44 -25.09 -2.52
C LEU A 236 -4.67 -24.41 -3.14
N ASP A 237 -5.12 -24.90 -4.30
CA ASP A 237 -6.28 -24.35 -5.02
C ASP A 237 -7.62 -24.80 -4.41
N SER A 238 -7.61 -25.87 -3.62
CA SER A 238 -8.81 -26.41 -2.95
C SER A 238 -9.04 -25.86 -1.54
N ILE A 239 -8.14 -25.00 -1.04
CA ILE A 239 -8.27 -24.38 0.28
C ILE A 239 -9.37 -23.32 0.24
N ASN A 240 -10.47 -23.59 0.95
CA ASN A 240 -11.57 -22.66 1.16
C ASN A 240 -11.59 -22.10 2.59
N TYR A 241 -12.47 -21.15 2.87
CA TYR A 241 -12.73 -20.72 4.24
C TYR A 241 -13.30 -21.88 5.06
N ILE A 242 -13.08 -21.88 6.38
CA ILE A 242 -13.62 -22.88 7.31
C ILE A 242 -14.20 -22.20 8.53
N LYS A 243 -15.27 -22.76 9.10
CA LYS A 243 -15.74 -22.35 10.42
C LYS A 243 -14.61 -22.62 11.41
N TRP A 244 -14.39 -21.67 12.32
CA TRP A 244 -13.27 -21.68 13.24
C TRP A 244 -13.67 -21.15 14.60
N ASP A 245 -13.72 -22.08 15.56
CA ASP A 245 -13.78 -21.74 16.96
C ASP A 245 -12.36 -21.42 17.46
N ASN A 246 -12.22 -20.33 18.20
CA ASN A 246 -10.93 -19.88 18.70
C ASN A 246 -10.25 -21.00 19.50
N GLN A 247 -9.07 -21.43 19.05
CA GLN A 247 -8.37 -22.56 19.65
C GLN A 247 -6.88 -22.32 19.73
N LYS A 248 -6.24 -22.99 20.70
CA LYS A 248 -4.79 -22.92 20.88
C LYS A 248 -4.11 -23.71 19.78
N VAL A 249 -3.16 -23.08 19.10
CA VAL A 249 -2.24 -23.74 18.17
C VAL A 249 -0.86 -23.76 18.79
N THR A 250 -0.21 -24.92 18.72
CA THR A 250 1.17 -25.12 19.17
C THR A 250 2.06 -25.46 17.99
N ILE A 251 3.15 -24.71 17.82
CA ILE A 251 4.20 -24.96 16.82
C ILE A 251 5.53 -24.94 17.57
N ASN A 252 6.18 -26.09 17.69
CA ASN A 252 7.32 -26.27 18.61
C ASN A 252 6.96 -25.78 20.02
N ASN A 253 7.73 -24.83 20.57
CA ASN A 253 7.53 -24.25 21.91
C ASN A 253 6.65 -22.99 21.89
N ALA A 254 6.15 -22.59 20.73
CA ALA A 254 5.28 -21.43 20.57
C ALA A 254 3.81 -21.87 20.65
N GLN A 255 3.05 -21.27 21.55
CA GLN A 255 1.63 -21.54 21.71
C GLN A 255 0.86 -20.22 21.81
N TRP A 256 -0.20 -20.08 21.02
CA TRP A 256 -1.12 -18.95 21.09
C TRP A 256 -2.52 -19.35 20.63
N THR A 257 -3.51 -18.51 20.91
CA THR A 257 -4.88 -18.72 20.42
C THR A 257 -5.01 -18.13 19.03
N VAL A 258 -5.28 -18.98 18.03
CA VAL A 258 -5.66 -18.51 16.69
C VAL A 258 -7.14 -18.15 16.72
N THR A 259 -7.43 -16.88 16.48
CA THR A 259 -8.80 -16.36 16.43
C THR A 259 -9.33 -16.33 15.01
N SER A 260 -10.66 -16.45 14.85
CA SER A 260 -11.29 -16.19 13.55
C SER A 260 -11.01 -14.76 13.08
N SER A 261 -10.78 -14.59 11.78
CA SER A 261 -10.50 -13.30 11.16
C SER A 261 -11.76 -12.64 10.62
N TYR A 262 -12.82 -13.44 10.36
CA TYR A 262 -14.07 -12.97 9.78
C TYR A 262 -15.25 -13.81 10.27
N ASP A 263 -16.09 -13.23 11.14
CA ASP A 263 -17.38 -13.79 11.58
C ASP A 263 -17.39 -15.28 11.99
N GLY A 264 -16.39 -15.71 12.77
CA GLY A 264 -16.28 -17.13 13.18
C GLY A 264 -15.69 -18.05 12.12
N TYR A 265 -15.04 -17.50 11.09
CA TYR A 265 -14.33 -18.25 10.05
C TYR A 265 -12.85 -17.86 9.98
N LEU A 266 -12.02 -18.82 9.56
CA LEU A 266 -10.73 -18.53 8.92
C LEU A 266 -10.93 -18.48 7.42
N LEU A 267 -10.53 -17.38 6.80
CA LEU A 267 -10.52 -17.24 5.35
C LEU A 267 -9.42 -18.09 4.73
N ARG A 268 -9.48 -18.23 3.41
CA ARG A 268 -8.46 -18.96 2.64
C ARG A 268 -7.04 -18.45 2.96
N GLY A 269 -6.84 -17.13 2.94
CA GLY A 269 -5.55 -16.50 3.21
C GLY A 269 -5.02 -16.80 4.61
N ASP A 270 -5.90 -16.82 5.61
CA ASP A 270 -5.53 -17.12 7.00
C ASP A 270 -5.05 -18.55 7.17
N ARG A 271 -5.76 -19.50 6.54
CA ARG A 271 -5.38 -20.91 6.55
C ARG A 271 -4.01 -21.11 5.91
N LEU A 272 -3.73 -20.39 4.82
CA LEU A 272 -2.44 -20.45 4.13
C LEU A 272 -1.33 -19.76 4.91
N LEU A 273 -1.60 -18.64 5.59
CA LEU A 273 -0.64 -18.03 6.50
C LEU A 273 -0.32 -18.98 7.67
N LEU A 274 -1.34 -19.60 8.26
CA LEU A 274 -1.15 -20.61 9.31
C LEU A 274 -0.33 -21.82 8.82
N SER A 275 -0.57 -22.27 7.59
CA SER A 275 0.22 -23.32 6.92
C SER A 275 1.70 -22.92 6.81
N ILE A 276 1.98 -21.68 6.40
CA ILE A 276 3.33 -21.14 6.30
C ILE A 276 4.01 -21.10 7.67
N LEU A 277 3.31 -20.67 8.72
CA LEU A 277 3.85 -20.62 10.08
C LEU A 277 4.18 -22.02 10.60
N LYS A 278 3.30 -23.01 10.36
CA LYS A 278 3.52 -24.42 10.71
C LYS A 278 4.74 -24.99 10.00
N GLN A 279 4.83 -24.78 8.69
CA GLN A 279 5.97 -25.24 7.89
C GLN A 279 7.29 -24.58 8.33
N ASN A 280 7.25 -23.28 8.64
CA ASN A 280 8.41 -22.54 9.10
C ASN A 280 8.89 -23.02 10.49
N GLN A 281 7.98 -23.52 11.33
CA GLN A 281 8.29 -23.92 12.71
C GLN A 281 9.01 -22.83 13.54
N PHE A 282 8.81 -21.56 13.17
CA PHE A 282 9.58 -20.40 13.66
C PHE A 282 11.11 -20.54 13.56
N LYS A 283 11.61 -21.35 12.61
CA LYS A 283 13.05 -21.45 12.30
C LYS A 283 13.58 -20.19 11.61
N LYS A 284 12.78 -19.59 10.72
CA LYS A 284 13.01 -18.24 10.19
C LYS A 284 12.23 -17.25 11.03
N SER A 285 12.83 -16.09 11.30
CA SER A 285 12.15 -14.98 11.97
C SER A 285 10.95 -14.52 11.12
N VAL A 286 9.84 -14.22 11.79
CA VAL A 286 8.59 -13.75 11.16
C VAL A 286 8.39 -12.29 11.55
N TYR A 287 8.23 -11.43 10.55
CA TYR A 287 8.00 -10.01 10.70
C TYR A 287 6.69 -9.62 10.02
N PHE A 288 5.99 -8.63 10.55
CA PHE A 288 4.88 -7.96 9.92
C PHE A 288 5.27 -6.51 9.61
N THR A 289 4.82 -5.99 8.47
CA THR A 289 4.89 -4.54 8.23
C THR A 289 3.89 -3.80 9.14
N LYS A 290 4.13 -2.52 9.39
CA LYS A 290 3.20 -1.70 10.18
C LYS A 290 1.85 -1.51 9.51
N GLY A 291 0.83 -1.18 10.31
CA GLY A 291 -0.52 -0.85 9.84
C GLY A 291 -1.40 -2.06 9.50
N PHE A 292 -1.07 -3.24 10.03
CA PHE A 292 -1.90 -4.43 9.89
C PHE A 292 -3.20 -4.32 10.71
N ASP A 293 -4.30 -4.81 10.16
CA ASP A 293 -5.51 -5.07 10.93
C ASP A 293 -5.21 -6.11 12.03
N PRO A 294 -5.62 -5.87 13.30
CA PRO A 294 -5.39 -6.81 14.40
C PRO A 294 -5.80 -8.26 14.10
N LYS A 295 -6.87 -8.46 13.32
CA LYS A 295 -7.35 -9.79 12.92
C LYS A 295 -6.41 -10.49 11.95
N GLY A 296 -5.66 -9.72 11.15
CA GLY A 296 -4.68 -10.23 10.19
C GLY A 296 -3.44 -10.87 10.83
N TYR A 297 -3.22 -10.69 12.14
CA TYR A 297 -2.13 -11.36 12.86
C TYR A 297 -2.45 -12.81 13.27
N LEU A 298 -3.67 -13.30 13.07
CA LEU A 298 -4.10 -14.64 13.51
C LEU A 298 -3.85 -14.88 15.01
N GLY A 299 -4.10 -13.85 15.83
CA GLY A 299 -3.89 -13.88 17.28
C GLY A 299 -2.45 -13.71 17.74
N LEU A 300 -1.49 -13.44 16.83
CA LEU A 300 -0.09 -13.20 17.18
C LEU A 300 0.18 -11.78 17.71
N ASN A 301 -0.80 -10.89 17.70
CA ASN A 301 -0.65 -9.49 18.09
C ASN A 301 -0.11 -9.28 19.52
N THR A 302 -0.37 -10.22 20.44
CA THR A 302 0.17 -10.20 21.81
C THR A 302 1.62 -10.72 21.91
N PHE A 303 2.16 -11.26 20.83
CA PHE A 303 3.52 -11.81 20.71
C PHE A 303 4.39 -10.97 19.78
N LEU A 304 3.99 -9.72 19.50
CA LEU A 304 4.75 -8.80 18.68
C LEU A 304 5.70 -7.98 19.56
N ASN A 305 6.99 -8.06 19.25
CA ASN A 305 7.93 -7.01 19.63
C ASN A 305 7.84 -5.89 18.59
N SER A 306 7.15 -4.82 18.98
CA SER A 306 6.93 -3.64 18.13
C SER A 306 8.22 -2.83 18.01
N GLU A 307 8.78 -2.77 16.80
CA GLU A 307 9.89 -1.89 16.43
C GLU A 307 9.35 -0.75 15.54
N VAL A 308 10.12 0.31 15.29
CA VAL A 308 9.61 1.49 14.55
C VAL A 308 9.17 1.19 13.10
N LEU A 309 9.80 0.20 12.44
CA LEU A 309 9.51 -0.15 11.04
C LEU A 309 8.71 -1.43 10.86
N LEU A 310 8.77 -2.33 11.84
CA LEU A 310 8.36 -3.72 11.71
C LEU A 310 7.87 -4.24 13.06
N ASP A 311 6.97 -5.22 13.02
CA ASP A 311 6.58 -5.99 14.19
C ASP A 311 7.17 -7.40 14.09
N LYS A 312 8.04 -7.76 15.03
CA LYS A 312 8.67 -9.08 15.04
C LYS A 312 7.89 -10.04 15.94
N VAL A 313 7.52 -11.21 15.43
CA VAL A 313 6.94 -12.27 16.26
C VAL A 313 8.00 -12.83 17.20
N THR A 314 7.76 -12.79 18.50
CA THR A 314 8.60 -13.38 19.54
C THR A 314 7.78 -13.95 20.68
N PHE A 315 8.06 -15.21 21.04
CA PHE A 315 7.48 -15.87 22.21
C PHE A 315 8.35 -15.75 23.46
N LYS A 316 9.43 -14.97 23.36
CA LYS A 316 10.32 -14.64 24.48
C LYS A 316 10.29 -13.14 24.72
N ASN A 317 10.25 -12.74 25.98
CA ASN A 317 10.50 -11.35 26.36
C ASN A 317 11.94 -10.98 25.97
N LYS A 318 12.09 -10.18 24.92
CA LYS A 318 13.37 -9.62 24.52
C LYS A 318 13.32 -8.12 24.69
N LYS A 319 14.15 -7.59 25.58
CA LYS A 319 14.33 -6.15 25.74
C LYS A 319 14.88 -5.58 24.42
N GLN A 320 14.25 -4.54 23.91
CA GLN A 320 14.72 -3.81 22.73
C GLN A 320 16.12 -3.24 23.01
N ASP A 321 17.05 -3.48 22.09
CA ASP A 321 18.37 -2.85 22.13
C ASP A 321 18.21 -1.37 21.75
N PHE A 322 18.52 -0.49 22.70
CA PHE A 322 18.37 0.95 22.55
C PHE A 322 19.32 1.53 21.48
N ASN A 323 20.56 1.01 21.38
CA ASN A 323 21.52 1.50 20.38
C ASN A 323 21.07 1.08 18.98
N GLN A 324 20.55 -0.14 18.84
CA GLN A 324 19.96 -0.59 17.58
C GLN A 324 18.70 0.23 17.23
N TYR A 325 17.88 0.60 18.23
CA TYR A 325 16.75 1.51 18.02
C TYR A 325 17.19 2.87 17.48
N LEU A 326 18.17 3.53 18.12
CA LEU A 326 18.73 4.82 17.66
C LEU A 326 19.25 4.75 16.22
N LYS A 327 19.98 3.68 15.88
CA LYS A 327 20.47 3.44 14.52
C LYS A 327 19.32 3.28 13.52
N THR A 328 18.25 2.59 13.91
CA THR A 328 17.09 2.34 13.06
C THR A 328 16.34 3.64 12.76
N ILE A 329 16.00 4.42 13.79
CA ILE A 329 15.31 5.71 13.60
C ILE A 329 16.20 6.72 12.86
N THR A 330 17.52 6.71 13.07
CA THR A 330 18.45 7.58 12.33
C THR A 330 18.42 7.27 10.85
N ASN A 331 18.52 5.98 10.47
CA ASN A 331 18.50 5.58 9.07
C ASN A 331 17.13 5.86 8.43
N LEU A 332 16.04 5.62 9.16
CA LEU A 332 14.69 5.90 8.71
C LEU A 332 14.48 7.41 8.49
N LEU A 333 14.77 8.24 9.49
CA LEU A 333 14.52 9.67 9.38
C LEU A 333 15.50 10.35 8.43
N SER A 334 16.70 9.81 8.19
CA SER A 334 17.64 10.41 7.22
C SER A 334 17.11 10.48 5.78
N VAL A 335 16.06 9.72 5.45
CA VAL A 335 15.44 9.71 4.11
C VAL A 335 14.23 10.63 3.97
N THR A 336 13.80 11.31 5.04
CA THR A 336 12.66 12.24 5.04
C THR A 336 12.83 13.40 4.07
N LYS A 337 14.06 13.84 3.82
CA LYS A 337 14.41 14.82 2.77
C LYS A 337 13.98 14.43 1.35
N LEU A 338 13.59 13.17 1.14
CA LEU A 338 13.09 12.67 -0.14
C LEU A 338 11.56 12.72 -0.26
N ILE A 339 10.85 13.12 0.79
CA ILE A 339 9.39 13.21 0.81
C ILE A 339 8.93 14.24 -0.20
N ASP A 340 7.94 13.86 -0.99
CA ASP A 340 7.22 14.77 -1.88
C ASP A 340 5.88 15.15 -1.25
N LEU A 341 5.76 16.41 -0.81
CA LEU A 341 4.53 16.93 -0.19
C LEU A 341 3.34 17.07 -1.16
N ASN A 342 3.57 16.87 -2.46
CA ASN A 342 2.50 16.69 -3.43
C ASN A 342 1.83 15.32 -3.33
N ILE A 343 2.43 14.37 -2.61
CA ILE A 343 1.92 13.03 -2.38
C ILE A 343 1.44 12.94 -0.92
N PRO A 344 0.15 13.21 -0.61
CA PRO A 344 -0.33 13.33 0.78
C PRO A 344 -0.01 12.11 1.65
N LYS A 345 -0.02 10.91 1.05
CA LYS A 345 0.28 9.68 1.75
C LYS A 345 1.72 9.59 2.27
N GLU A 346 2.69 10.23 1.61
CA GLU A 346 4.06 10.29 2.12
C GLU A 346 4.14 11.16 3.37
N HIS A 347 3.37 12.25 3.41
CA HIS A 347 3.22 13.05 4.61
C HIS A 347 2.58 12.23 5.74
N ASP A 348 1.53 11.45 5.46
CA ASP A 348 0.89 10.58 6.47
C ASP A 348 1.88 9.55 7.06
N ILE A 349 2.78 9.02 6.25
CA ILE A 349 3.78 8.03 6.69
C ILE A 349 4.79 8.65 7.66
N ILE A 350 5.27 9.88 7.40
CA ILE A 350 6.18 10.54 8.34
C ILE A 350 5.47 10.96 9.63
N GLU A 351 4.21 11.38 9.56
CA GLU A 351 3.41 11.67 10.77
C GLU A 351 3.25 10.41 11.64
N PHE A 352 3.03 9.25 11.02
CA PHE A 352 3.02 7.98 11.74
C PHE A 352 4.34 7.70 12.45
N TYR A 353 5.49 7.88 11.78
CA TYR A 353 6.79 7.68 12.42
C TYR A 353 7.09 8.72 13.52
N ARG A 354 6.66 9.98 13.33
CA ARG A 354 6.74 11.01 14.37
C ARG A 354 5.96 10.61 15.61
N TYR A 355 4.72 10.14 15.43
CA TYR A 355 3.89 9.65 16.52
C TYR A 355 4.58 8.52 17.31
N GLU A 356 5.06 7.48 16.62
CA GLU A 356 5.75 6.35 17.28
C GLU A 356 7.00 6.82 18.06
N ILE A 357 7.79 7.72 17.48
CA ILE A 357 9.01 8.23 18.11
C ILE A 357 8.72 9.16 19.29
N LEU A 358 7.75 10.07 19.16
CA LEU A 358 7.33 10.97 20.25
C LEU A 358 6.72 10.18 21.41
N THR A 359 5.95 9.12 21.11
CA THR A 359 5.43 8.19 22.12
C THR A 359 6.57 7.48 22.84
N LYS A 360 7.59 7.01 22.10
CA LYS A 360 8.78 6.43 22.71
C LYS A 360 9.54 7.42 23.61
N ILE A 361 9.62 8.69 23.21
CA ILE A 361 10.22 9.75 24.03
C ILE A 361 9.43 9.92 25.33
N LYS A 362 8.10 9.99 25.23
CA LYS A 362 7.21 10.02 26.39
C LYS A 362 7.46 8.86 27.34
N ASP A 363 7.47 7.62 26.83
CA ASP A 363 7.73 6.43 27.63
C ASP A 363 9.08 6.49 28.35
N LEU A 364 10.12 6.97 27.68
CA LEU A 364 11.45 7.14 28.28
C LEU A 364 11.44 8.17 29.40
N VAL A 365 10.73 9.28 29.23
CA VAL A 365 10.57 10.32 30.28
C VAL A 365 9.81 9.76 31.47
N ASP A 366 8.67 9.11 31.25
CA ASP A 366 7.82 8.54 32.30
C ASP A 366 8.56 7.46 33.11
N ASN A 367 9.54 6.78 32.49
CA ASN A 367 10.40 5.78 33.14
C ASN A 367 11.73 6.35 33.68
N ASN A 368 11.85 7.67 33.87
CA ASN A 368 13.04 8.36 34.38
C ASN A 368 14.32 8.14 33.54
N GLN A 369 14.19 7.91 32.23
CA GLN A 369 15.31 7.72 31.29
C GLN A 369 15.55 8.96 30.43
N LYS A 370 15.66 10.14 31.05
CA LYS A 370 15.76 11.43 30.35
C LYS A 370 16.94 11.52 29.36
N ASP A 371 18.11 10.98 29.69
CA ASP A 371 19.26 11.01 28.76
C ASP A 371 19.02 10.21 27.48
N LYS A 372 18.26 9.11 27.57
CA LYS A 372 17.82 8.35 26.40
C LYS A 372 16.77 9.11 25.61
N ALA A 373 15.82 9.75 26.30
CA ALA A 373 14.82 10.60 25.66
C ALA A 373 15.48 11.73 24.83
N LYS A 374 16.50 12.42 25.40
CA LYS A 374 17.29 13.43 24.70
C LYS A 374 17.98 12.89 23.44
N GLN A 375 18.55 11.69 23.49
CA GLN A 375 19.18 11.07 22.31
C GLN A 375 18.18 10.78 21.19
N VAL A 376 17.00 10.28 21.53
CA VAL A 376 15.92 10.02 20.55
C VAL A 376 15.41 11.34 19.98
N PHE A 377 15.17 12.34 20.83
CA PHE A 377 14.67 13.65 20.43
C PHE A 377 15.65 14.40 19.53
N ALA A 378 16.96 14.35 19.81
CA ALA A 378 17.97 14.96 18.95
C ALA A 378 17.98 14.39 17.51
N ILE A 379 17.67 13.10 17.34
CA ILE A 379 17.53 12.48 16.02
C ILE A 379 16.26 12.98 15.33
N LEU A 380 15.14 13.07 16.07
CA LEU A 380 13.88 13.61 15.55
C LEU A 380 14.07 15.06 15.08
N GLU A 381 14.65 15.92 15.92
CA GLU A 381 14.86 17.34 15.59
C GLU A 381 15.74 17.52 14.34
N LYS A 382 16.79 16.70 14.22
CA LYS A 382 17.73 16.78 13.10
C LYS A 382 17.11 16.44 11.76
N TYR A 383 16.19 15.47 11.72
CA TYR A 383 15.75 14.86 10.45
C TYR A 383 14.26 15.00 10.16
N ALA A 384 13.43 15.29 11.16
CA ALA A 384 11.99 15.31 11.01
C ALA A 384 11.31 16.29 11.98
N SER A 385 11.97 17.40 12.29
CA SER A 385 11.33 18.51 13.01
C SER A 385 10.35 19.27 12.12
N ASN A 386 9.56 20.15 12.73
CA ASN A 386 8.67 21.06 12.02
C ASN A 386 9.40 21.96 11.00
N THR A 387 10.69 22.26 11.22
CA THR A 387 11.49 23.08 10.28
C THR A 387 12.02 22.28 9.10
N VAL A 388 12.15 20.96 9.24
CA VAL A 388 12.56 20.06 8.14
C VAL A 388 11.36 19.73 7.27
N ILE A 389 10.25 19.29 7.88
CA ILE A 389 8.99 19.00 7.21
C ILE A 389 7.87 19.56 8.09
N PRO A 390 6.96 20.40 7.59
CA PRO A 390 5.84 20.88 8.39
C PRO A 390 5.03 19.71 8.96
N TYR A 391 4.49 19.85 10.17
CA TYR A 391 3.53 18.87 10.68
C TYR A 391 2.20 18.96 9.92
N LYS A 392 1.50 17.83 9.84
CA LYS A 392 0.12 17.79 9.33
C LYS A 392 -0.89 17.96 10.45
N TYR A 393 -0.57 17.44 11.64
CA TYR A 393 -1.47 17.41 12.80
C TYR A 393 -0.90 18.26 13.95
N ASP A 394 -1.69 19.21 14.44
CA ASP A 394 -1.28 20.15 15.49
C ASP A 394 -0.87 19.44 16.79
N ASP A 395 -1.54 18.35 17.16
CA ASP A 395 -1.24 17.59 18.38
C ASP A 395 0.21 17.06 18.38
N LEU A 396 0.69 16.55 17.24
CA LEU A 396 2.05 16.04 17.13
C LEU A 396 3.10 17.16 17.19
N TYR A 397 2.77 18.32 16.62
CA TYR A 397 3.59 19.52 16.75
C TYR A 397 3.67 20.00 18.21
N GLN A 398 2.54 20.03 18.92
CA GLN A 398 2.49 20.39 20.33
C GLN A 398 3.31 19.42 21.20
N MET A 399 3.28 18.12 20.89
CA MET A 399 4.13 17.13 21.56
C MET A 399 5.62 17.39 21.32
N GLU A 400 6.03 17.69 20.08
CA GLU A 400 7.42 18.06 19.77
C GLU A 400 7.85 19.32 20.53
N ASP A 401 7.04 20.38 20.48
CA ASP A 401 7.32 21.67 21.15
C ASP A 401 7.39 21.52 22.68
N TYR A 402 6.55 20.66 23.26
CA TYR A 402 6.64 20.31 24.67
C TYR A 402 8.00 19.68 24.99
N PHE A 403 8.41 18.64 24.26
CA PHE A 403 9.71 17.99 24.53
C PHE A 403 10.89 18.92 24.28
N LYS A 404 10.80 19.80 23.28
CA LYS A 404 11.82 20.82 23.02
C LYS A 404 12.09 21.74 24.20
N LYS A 405 11.06 22.03 24.99
CA LYS A 405 11.15 22.92 26.17
C LYS A 405 11.56 22.20 27.46
N HIS A 406 11.39 20.88 27.53
CA HIS A 406 11.48 20.13 28.79
C HIS A 406 12.54 19.00 28.82
N LEU A 407 13.17 18.69 27.68
CA LEU A 407 14.34 17.80 27.57
C LEU A 407 15.62 18.61 27.43
#